data_AF-A0A536TZI7-F1
#
_entry.id   AF-A0A536TZI7-F1
#
_cell.length_a   1.000
_cell.length_b   1.000
_cell.length_c   1.000
_cell.angle_alpha   90.00
_cell.angle_beta   90.00
_cell.angle_gamma   90.00
#
_symmetry.space_group_name_H-M   'P 1'
#
loop_
_entity.id
_entity.type
_entity.pdbx_description
1 polymer ?
#
loop_
_entity_poly.entity_id
_entity_poly.type
_entity_poly.pdbx_seq_one_letter_code
_entity_poly.pdbx_strand_id
1 'polypeptide(L)'
;MPESPDSSLHRAASPLETRIGLFAGATFRLASGRCLDCAAIPQALWYFADETIAAPRPGLPVAGFSRSVSVWQDVEQWAVTHPPGTPIDAPPLVWIGSPEIVRGASLSPDGATLAAGAKRWSFALVPKIPLNRSYYNAASTAYLAPRTLTVRGSSRDGVFTARTLWPEDFRLDSSAPLQRIEPTPEAVRALVRAEPRGGAQSPFAAITLWERSPGSARRWDGAPVLAVILNGAQGDDDEAHGGHFALVTGRVGAAGTPGGPGAINDWITNNFYTLDAESEKGIIAAMLPLDNYLADLNSGQAWYRPSYLIVAVLKRKRVASQVQGALERTYNQFYRHQLLYDHATMNCTSISVNVLR
;
A
#
# COMPACT_ATOMS: atom_id res chain seq x y z
N MET A 1 -30.85 -1.40 36.11
CA MET A 1 -30.47 -0.91 34.77
C MET A 1 -29.28 -1.74 34.33
N PRO A 2 -29.27 -2.37 33.14
CA PRO A 2 -28.03 -2.96 32.66
C PRO A 2 -27.10 -1.81 32.24
N GLU A 3 -25.89 -1.80 32.80
CA GLU A 3 -24.81 -0.95 32.29
C GLU A 3 -24.66 -1.20 30.79
N SER A 4 -24.80 -0.15 29.99
CA SER A 4 -24.37 -0.20 28.60
C SER A 4 -22.87 -0.50 28.62
N PRO A 5 -22.39 -1.58 27.98
CA PRO A 5 -20.96 -1.85 27.91
C PRO A 5 -20.32 -0.63 27.24
N ASP A 6 -19.33 -0.05 27.92
CA ASP A 6 -18.63 1.14 27.45
C ASP A 6 -18.01 0.87 26.07
N SER A 7 -18.70 1.31 25.02
CA SER A 7 -18.33 1.06 23.63
C SER A 7 -16.97 1.68 23.27
N SER A 8 -16.44 2.56 24.12
CA SER A 8 -15.10 3.12 23.97
C SER A 8 -13.98 2.12 24.23
N LEU A 9 -14.22 1.06 25.04
CA LEU A 9 -13.22 0.04 25.36
C LEU A 9 -12.83 -0.83 24.16
N HIS A 10 -13.73 -0.97 23.18
CA HIS A 10 -13.55 -1.84 22.03
C HIS A 10 -13.18 -1.10 20.74
N ARG A 11 -13.11 0.24 20.74
CA ARG A 11 -12.73 0.99 19.53
C ARG A 11 -11.23 0.85 19.26
N ALA A 12 -10.88 0.50 18.03
CA ALA A 12 -9.49 0.43 17.60
C ALA A 12 -8.97 1.81 17.14
N ALA A 13 -7.66 1.88 16.88
CA ALA A 13 -6.96 3.11 16.53
C ALA A 13 -7.33 3.61 15.13
N SER A 14 -7.07 4.88 14.85
CA SER A 14 -7.19 5.38 13.47
C SER A 14 -5.94 5.03 12.66
N PRO A 15 -6.09 4.62 11.39
CA PRO A 15 -4.94 4.45 10.51
C PRO A 15 -4.21 5.75 10.18
N LEU A 16 -4.80 6.92 10.49
CA LEU A 16 -4.19 8.23 10.26
C LEU A 16 -3.30 8.73 11.40
N GLU A 17 -3.15 7.97 12.49
CA GLU A 17 -2.34 8.37 13.65
C GLU A 17 -0.85 8.58 13.32
N THR A 18 -0.36 7.94 12.25
CA THR A 18 1.07 7.94 11.91
C THR A 18 1.35 8.64 10.59
N ARG A 19 1.51 7.86 9.54
CA ARG A 19 1.94 8.27 8.21
C ARG A 19 1.12 7.51 7.20
N ILE A 20 1.08 8.09 6.01
CA ILE A 20 0.63 7.41 4.80
C ILE A 20 1.70 7.74 3.76
N GLY A 21 2.54 6.77 3.45
CA GLY A 21 3.71 6.94 2.59
C GLY A 21 4.63 8.06 3.06
N LEU A 22 4.81 9.08 2.21
CA LEU A 22 5.67 10.23 2.49
C LEU A 22 5.02 11.29 3.38
N PHE A 23 3.72 11.18 3.63
CA PHE A 23 2.90 12.18 4.29
C PHE A 23 2.68 11.87 5.77
N ALA A 24 2.38 12.89 6.56
CA ALA A 24 1.93 12.69 7.94
C ALA A 24 0.43 12.37 7.93
N GLY A 25 -0.02 11.34 8.64
CA GLY A 25 -1.43 10.96 8.65
C GLY A 25 -2.35 12.08 9.17
N ALA A 26 -1.84 12.91 10.07
CA ALA A 26 -2.53 14.09 10.61
C ALA A 26 -2.93 15.13 9.54
N THR A 27 -2.29 15.16 8.37
CA THR A 27 -2.69 16.06 7.26
C THR A 27 -3.95 15.58 6.54
N PHE A 28 -4.44 14.38 6.87
CA PHE A 28 -5.65 13.81 6.30
C PHE A 28 -6.76 13.71 7.35
N ARG A 29 -7.96 13.44 6.86
CA ARG A 29 -9.11 12.96 7.63
C ARG A 29 -9.70 11.74 6.94
N LEU A 30 -10.29 10.85 7.72
CA LEU A 30 -11.09 9.77 7.16
C LEU A 30 -12.38 10.34 6.57
N ALA A 31 -12.78 9.81 5.43
CA ALA A 31 -14.02 10.13 4.73
C ALA A 31 -14.46 8.92 3.89
N SER A 32 -15.54 9.09 3.13
CA SER A 32 -15.84 8.26 1.96
C SER A 32 -15.94 9.10 0.70
N GLY A 33 -16.11 8.48 -0.45
CA GLY A 33 -16.38 9.18 -1.71
C GLY A 33 -17.67 10.02 -1.71
N ARG A 34 -18.57 9.83 -0.74
CA ARG A 34 -19.76 10.67 -0.55
C ARG A 34 -19.47 12.03 0.11
N CYS A 35 -18.19 12.34 0.34
CA CYS A 35 -17.73 13.59 0.92
C CYS A 35 -18.00 14.79 0.00
N LEU A 36 -18.74 15.78 0.50
CA LEU A 36 -19.14 16.97 -0.28
C LEU A 36 -18.09 18.09 -0.27
N ASP A 37 -17.17 18.07 0.69
CA ASP A 37 -16.15 19.09 0.93
C ASP A 37 -14.72 18.57 0.69
N CYS A 38 -14.57 17.39 0.06
CA CYS A 38 -13.27 16.83 -0.28
C CYS A 38 -12.70 17.50 -1.54
N ALA A 39 -11.38 17.74 -1.53
CA ALA A 39 -10.67 18.36 -2.66
C ALA A 39 -10.51 17.44 -3.89
N ALA A 40 -10.82 16.15 -3.75
CA ALA A 40 -10.78 15.19 -4.85
C ALA A 40 -11.81 15.54 -5.94
N ILE A 41 -11.48 15.19 -7.19
CA ILE A 41 -12.40 15.38 -8.31
C ILE A 41 -13.65 14.48 -8.16
N PRO A 42 -14.82 14.91 -8.69
CA PRO A 42 -16.06 14.13 -8.57
C PRO A 42 -15.97 12.71 -9.11
N GLN A 43 -15.20 12.49 -10.18
CA GLN A 43 -15.02 11.17 -10.78
C GLN A 43 -14.30 10.21 -9.81
N ALA A 44 -13.25 10.68 -9.16
CA ALA A 44 -12.55 9.88 -8.15
C ALA A 44 -13.51 9.55 -6.99
N LEU A 45 -14.23 10.54 -6.48
CA LEU A 45 -15.22 10.36 -5.42
C LEU A 45 -16.34 9.35 -5.78
N TRP A 46 -16.72 9.26 -7.05
CA TRP A 46 -17.68 8.27 -7.53
C TRP A 46 -17.19 6.83 -7.35
N TYR A 47 -15.95 6.53 -7.74
CA TYR A 47 -15.34 5.20 -7.58
C TYR A 47 -15.23 4.77 -6.11
N PHE A 48 -15.04 5.72 -5.19
CA PHE A 48 -14.87 5.44 -3.77
C PHE A 48 -16.11 5.77 -2.92
N ALA A 49 -17.31 5.85 -3.52
CA ALA A 49 -18.52 6.32 -2.84
C ALA A 49 -18.76 5.66 -1.47
N ASP A 50 -18.58 4.34 -1.42
CA ASP A 50 -18.79 3.51 -0.23
C ASP A 50 -17.48 3.00 0.41
N GLU A 51 -16.35 3.51 -0.07
CA GLU A 51 -15.04 3.13 0.40
C GLU A 51 -14.50 4.09 1.45
N THR A 52 -13.71 3.56 2.39
CA THR A 52 -13.00 4.42 3.34
C THR A 52 -11.77 5.02 2.67
N ILE A 53 -11.71 6.34 2.62
CA ILE A 53 -10.60 7.11 2.05
C ILE A 53 -9.96 8.03 3.08
N ALA A 54 -8.69 8.37 2.86
CA ALA A 54 -8.04 9.50 3.48
C ALA A 54 -8.10 10.68 2.51
N ALA A 55 -8.86 11.71 2.88
CA ALA A 55 -8.94 12.95 2.13
C ALA A 55 -8.05 14.02 2.79
N PRO A 56 -7.32 14.84 2.01
CA PRO A 56 -6.57 15.97 2.56
C PRO A 56 -7.46 16.89 3.39
N ARG A 57 -6.94 17.39 4.51
CA ARG A 57 -7.64 18.43 5.27
C ARG A 57 -7.74 19.74 4.46
N PRO A 58 -8.79 20.55 4.69
CA PRO A 58 -8.92 21.85 4.03
C PRO A 58 -7.69 22.73 4.21
N GLY A 59 -7.35 23.50 3.17
CA GLY A 59 -6.22 24.44 3.17
C GLY A 59 -4.85 23.85 2.80
N LEU A 60 -4.77 22.54 2.55
CA LEU A 60 -3.56 21.92 2.00
C LEU A 60 -3.52 22.05 0.48
N PRO A 61 -2.36 22.29 -0.13
CA PRO A 61 -2.16 22.06 -1.56
C PRO A 61 -2.48 20.61 -1.91
N VAL A 62 -3.30 20.40 -2.93
CA VAL A 62 -3.70 19.09 -3.43
C VAL A 62 -3.32 19.01 -4.90
N ALA A 63 -2.78 17.86 -5.32
CA ALA A 63 -2.32 17.67 -6.68
C ALA A 63 -3.48 17.93 -7.68
N GLY A 64 -3.22 18.82 -8.64
CA GLY A 64 -4.10 19.09 -9.77
C GLY A 64 -3.61 18.42 -11.05
N PHE A 65 -4.09 18.89 -12.20
CA PHE A 65 -3.59 18.52 -13.52
C PHE A 65 -4.02 19.56 -14.57
N SER A 66 -3.33 19.62 -15.71
CA SER A 66 -3.66 20.53 -16.81
C SER A 66 -4.66 19.86 -17.77
N ARG A 67 -5.79 20.53 -18.04
CA ARG A 67 -6.90 19.93 -18.80
C ARG A 67 -6.70 19.93 -20.33
N SER A 68 -5.77 20.72 -20.84
CA SER A 68 -5.63 21.04 -22.28
C SER A 68 -4.45 20.36 -22.97
N VAL A 69 -3.80 19.40 -22.31
CA VAL A 69 -2.65 18.66 -22.83
C VAL A 69 -2.85 17.17 -22.59
N SER A 70 -2.05 16.33 -23.23
CA SER A 70 -2.06 14.89 -22.94
C SER A 70 -1.52 14.61 -21.53
N VAL A 71 -1.83 13.43 -20.98
CA VAL A 71 -1.40 13.03 -19.63
C VAL A 71 0.11 13.14 -19.46
N TRP A 72 0.88 12.65 -20.42
CA TRP A 72 2.34 12.66 -20.35
C TRP A 72 2.93 14.06 -20.55
N GLN A 73 2.32 14.89 -21.40
CA GLN A 73 2.71 16.29 -21.53
C GLN A 73 2.44 17.09 -20.25
N ASP A 74 1.33 16.82 -19.55
CA ASP A 74 1.06 17.44 -18.24
C ASP A 74 2.14 17.08 -17.22
N VAL A 75 2.49 15.79 -17.12
CA VAL A 75 3.52 15.32 -16.18
C VAL A 75 4.89 15.91 -16.51
N GLU A 76 5.27 15.95 -17.80
CA GLU A 76 6.53 16.56 -18.26
C GLU A 76 6.60 18.06 -17.92
N GLN A 77 5.57 18.83 -18.28
CA GLN A 77 5.50 20.26 -17.98
C GLN A 77 5.50 20.56 -16.47
N TRP A 78 4.78 19.74 -15.70
CA TRP A 78 4.78 19.82 -14.25
C TRP A 78 6.18 19.54 -13.68
N ALA A 79 6.87 18.50 -14.16
CA ALA A 79 8.19 18.11 -13.66
C ALA A 79 9.25 19.19 -13.88
N VAL A 80 9.17 19.95 -14.99
CA VAL A 80 10.05 21.12 -15.25
C VAL A 80 9.87 22.21 -14.19
N THR A 81 8.63 22.45 -13.77
CA THR A 81 8.30 23.49 -12.77
C THR A 81 8.38 22.99 -11.32
N HIS A 82 8.46 21.67 -11.12
CA HIS A 82 8.52 21.01 -9.81
C HIS A 82 9.76 20.09 -9.72
N PRO A 83 10.98 20.66 -9.76
CA PRO A 83 12.22 19.88 -9.69
C PRO A 83 12.35 19.14 -8.34
N PRO A 84 13.21 18.10 -8.24
CA PRO A 84 13.40 17.33 -7.01
C PRO A 84 13.76 18.22 -5.82
N GLY A 85 12.93 18.17 -4.77
CA GLY A 85 13.10 18.97 -3.55
C GLY A 85 12.02 20.04 -3.36
N THR A 86 11.23 20.31 -4.40
CA THR A 86 9.97 21.05 -4.29
C THR A 86 9.03 20.33 -3.31
N PRO A 87 8.28 21.06 -2.46
CA PRO A 87 7.22 20.46 -1.65
C PRO A 87 6.25 19.65 -2.54
N ILE A 88 5.88 18.47 -2.06
CA ILE A 88 4.89 17.62 -2.72
C ILE A 88 3.50 18.07 -2.27
N ASP A 89 2.59 18.23 -3.23
CA ASP A 89 1.18 18.44 -2.94
C ASP A 89 0.56 17.16 -2.33
N ALA A 90 -0.59 17.25 -1.68
CA ALA A 90 -1.24 16.06 -1.16
C ALA A 90 -1.95 15.28 -2.29
N PRO A 91 -2.02 13.94 -2.20
CA PRO A 91 -2.88 13.15 -3.07
C PRO A 91 -4.34 13.58 -2.90
N PRO A 92 -5.15 13.65 -3.97
CA PRO A 92 -6.56 14.04 -3.87
C PRO A 92 -7.35 13.13 -2.92
N LEU A 93 -7.01 11.84 -2.91
CA LEU A 93 -7.43 10.86 -1.92
C LEU A 93 -6.41 9.71 -1.86
N VAL A 94 -6.39 8.97 -0.76
CA VAL A 94 -5.75 7.66 -0.65
C VAL A 94 -6.82 6.65 -0.22
N TRP A 95 -6.88 5.50 -0.87
CA TRP A 95 -7.79 4.43 -0.50
C TRP A 95 -7.27 3.67 0.72
N ILE A 96 -8.01 3.79 1.82
CA ILE A 96 -7.63 3.22 3.12
C ILE A 96 -8.32 1.87 3.34
N GLY A 97 -9.46 1.63 2.69
CA GLY A 97 -10.22 0.38 2.74
C GLY A 97 -10.99 0.18 4.05
N SER A 98 -10.46 0.61 5.19
CA SER A 98 -11.15 0.44 6.48
C SER A 98 -10.78 1.50 7.51
N PRO A 99 -11.74 1.93 8.37
CA PRO A 99 -11.59 3.10 9.22
C PRO A 99 -10.75 2.87 10.46
N GLU A 100 -10.51 1.61 10.84
CA GLU A 100 -9.82 1.26 12.08
C GLU A 100 -8.62 0.36 11.82
N ILE A 101 -7.62 0.47 12.71
CA ILE A 101 -6.41 -0.35 12.70
C ILE A 101 -6.08 -0.83 14.13
N VAL A 102 -5.70 -2.09 14.25
CA VAL A 102 -5.20 -2.72 15.49
C VAL A 102 -3.74 -3.11 15.22
N ARG A 103 -2.81 -2.70 16.07
CA ARG A 103 -1.39 -3.02 15.95
C ARG A 103 -0.94 -3.85 17.14
N GLY A 104 0.14 -4.62 16.98
CA GLY A 104 0.61 -5.53 18.01
C GLY A 104 -0.41 -6.62 18.34
N ALA A 105 -1.23 -6.99 17.37
CA ALA A 105 -2.33 -7.92 17.57
C ALA A 105 -1.85 -9.37 17.52
N SER A 106 -2.50 -10.24 18.28
CA SER A 106 -2.37 -11.70 18.18
C SER A 106 -3.71 -12.32 17.81
N LEU A 107 -3.68 -13.26 16.88
CA LEU A 107 -4.81 -14.07 16.49
C LEU A 107 -4.76 -15.39 17.27
N SER A 108 -5.88 -15.85 17.83
CA SER A 108 -5.94 -17.14 18.50
C SER A 108 -5.67 -18.31 17.52
N PRO A 109 -5.16 -19.46 18.00
CA PRO A 109 -4.84 -20.60 17.12
C PRO A 109 -6.03 -21.13 16.30
N ASP A 110 -7.25 -20.99 16.82
CA ASP A 110 -8.51 -21.34 16.14
C ASP A 110 -9.02 -20.25 15.20
N GLY A 111 -8.39 -19.08 15.17
CA GLY A 111 -8.80 -17.92 14.38
C GLY A 111 -10.08 -17.25 14.85
N ALA A 112 -10.56 -17.53 16.07
CA ALA A 112 -11.84 -17.01 16.56
C ALA A 112 -11.73 -15.69 17.34
N THR A 113 -10.53 -15.32 17.81
CA THR A 113 -10.32 -14.17 18.70
C THR A 113 -9.11 -13.35 18.26
N LEU A 114 -9.25 -12.02 18.30
CA LEU A 114 -8.17 -11.06 18.13
C LEU A 114 -7.89 -10.36 19.47
N ALA A 115 -6.63 -10.23 19.85
CA ALA A 115 -6.23 -9.53 21.07
C ALA A 115 -5.10 -8.53 20.80
N ALA A 116 -5.11 -7.39 21.48
CA ALA A 116 -4.03 -6.41 21.46
C ALA A 116 -3.94 -5.69 22.81
N GLY A 117 -2.85 -5.93 23.55
CA GLY A 117 -2.73 -5.47 24.94
C GLY A 117 -3.88 -6.02 25.81
N ALA A 118 -4.60 -5.14 26.49
CA ALA A 118 -5.77 -5.51 27.30
C ALA A 118 -7.07 -5.67 26.49
N LYS A 119 -7.09 -5.25 25.21
CA LYS A 119 -8.29 -5.32 24.36
C LYS A 119 -8.41 -6.70 23.71
N ARG A 120 -9.65 -7.17 23.60
CA ARG A 120 -10.01 -8.44 22.96
C ARG A 120 -11.32 -8.29 22.18
N TRP A 121 -11.38 -8.95 21.04
CA TRP A 121 -12.56 -9.01 20.18
C TRP A 121 -12.80 -10.45 19.72
N SER A 122 -14.06 -10.80 19.52
CA SER A 122 -14.37 -11.88 18.57
C SER A 122 -13.86 -11.47 17.19
N PHE A 123 -13.29 -12.42 16.46
CA PHE A 123 -12.67 -12.14 15.17
C PHE A 123 -13.58 -12.58 14.03
N ALA A 124 -13.76 -11.70 13.05
CA ALA A 124 -14.47 -11.98 11.82
C ALA A 124 -13.66 -11.42 10.63
N LEU A 125 -14.00 -11.87 9.43
CA LEU A 125 -13.40 -11.40 8.18
C LEU A 125 -14.47 -10.73 7.34
N VAL A 126 -14.08 -9.73 6.54
CA VAL A 126 -14.98 -9.17 5.52
C VAL A 126 -15.51 -10.27 4.59
N PRO A 127 -16.80 -10.30 4.22
CA PRO A 127 -17.36 -11.40 3.42
C PRO A 127 -16.61 -11.63 2.12
N LYS A 128 -16.29 -12.88 1.80
CA LYS A 128 -15.61 -13.25 0.56
C LYS A 128 -16.40 -12.80 -0.67
N ILE A 129 -15.75 -12.12 -1.61
CA ILE A 129 -16.30 -11.90 -2.96
C ILE A 129 -16.46 -13.26 -3.66
N PRO A 130 -17.62 -13.61 -4.24
CA PRO A 130 -17.87 -14.94 -4.79
C PRO A 130 -16.83 -15.43 -5.80
N LEU A 131 -16.31 -14.51 -6.62
CA LEU A 131 -15.31 -14.81 -7.66
C LEU A 131 -13.87 -14.88 -7.12
N ASN A 132 -13.60 -14.40 -5.90
CA ASN A 132 -12.26 -14.43 -5.33
C ASN A 132 -11.82 -15.89 -5.10
N ARG A 133 -10.77 -16.34 -5.78
CA ARG A 133 -10.27 -17.72 -5.64
C ARG A 133 -9.20 -17.87 -4.56
N SER A 134 -8.59 -16.77 -4.13
CA SER A 134 -7.50 -16.72 -3.15
C SER A 134 -7.96 -16.00 -1.89
N TYR A 135 -8.94 -16.57 -1.20
CA TYR A 135 -9.49 -16.02 0.03
C TYR A 135 -8.97 -16.76 1.27
N TYR A 136 -8.95 -16.04 2.40
CA TYR A 136 -8.51 -16.53 3.70
C TYR A 136 -9.10 -17.90 4.07
N ASN A 137 -8.26 -18.81 4.56
CA ASN A 137 -8.67 -20.15 4.97
C ASN A 137 -7.88 -20.64 6.21
N ALA A 138 -8.03 -21.92 6.57
CA ALA A 138 -7.33 -22.51 7.71
C ALA A 138 -5.79 -22.43 7.63
N ALA A 139 -5.21 -22.51 6.42
CA ALA A 139 -3.77 -22.35 6.24
C ALA A 139 -3.33 -20.88 6.49
N SER A 140 -4.17 -19.90 6.14
CA SER A 140 -3.95 -18.50 6.50
C SER A 140 -3.92 -18.33 8.02
N THR A 141 -4.86 -18.92 8.77
CA THR A 141 -4.84 -18.90 10.25
C THR A 141 -3.58 -19.55 10.79
N ALA A 142 -3.22 -20.76 10.34
CA ALA A 142 -2.03 -21.45 10.80
C ALA A 142 -0.74 -20.63 10.55
N TYR A 143 -0.70 -19.87 9.46
CA TYR A 143 0.40 -18.96 9.16
C TYR A 143 0.38 -17.69 10.03
N LEU A 144 -0.77 -17.06 10.25
CA LEU A 144 -0.86 -15.75 10.90
C LEU A 144 -0.93 -15.81 12.43
N ALA A 145 -1.55 -16.84 13.00
CA ALA A 145 -1.70 -17.02 14.45
C ALA A 145 -0.39 -16.96 15.26
N PRO A 146 0.73 -17.56 14.82
CA PRO A 146 1.99 -17.47 15.58
C PRO A 146 2.69 -16.12 15.47
N ARG A 147 2.14 -15.15 14.72
CA ARG A 147 2.79 -13.86 14.41
C ARG A 147 2.09 -12.71 15.09
N THR A 148 2.85 -11.63 15.32
CA THR A 148 2.27 -10.33 15.66
C THR A 148 1.76 -9.66 14.41
N LEU A 149 0.55 -9.12 14.46
CA LEU A 149 -0.17 -8.59 13.31
C LEU A 149 -0.54 -7.11 13.49
N THR A 150 -0.48 -6.37 12.39
CA THR A 150 -1.25 -5.15 12.19
C THR A 150 -2.50 -5.50 11.37
N VAL A 151 -3.69 -5.22 11.90
CA VAL A 151 -4.97 -5.61 11.30
C VAL A 151 -5.80 -4.38 11.02
N ARG A 152 -6.30 -4.21 9.80
CA ARG A 152 -7.21 -3.13 9.45
C ARG A 152 -8.63 -3.68 9.30
N GLY A 153 -9.63 -2.92 9.74
CA GLY A 153 -11.01 -3.35 9.69
C GLY A 153 -11.95 -2.38 10.37
N SER A 154 -13.01 -2.94 10.96
CA SER A 154 -13.99 -2.20 11.75
C SER A 154 -14.42 -3.02 12.96
N SER A 155 -14.46 -2.38 14.13
CA SER A 155 -15.05 -2.96 15.34
C SER A 155 -16.53 -2.60 15.47
N ARG A 156 -17.35 -3.58 15.85
CA ARG A 156 -18.77 -3.39 16.20
C ARG A 156 -19.21 -4.49 17.16
N ASP A 157 -19.90 -4.11 18.23
CA ASP A 157 -20.54 -5.04 19.18
C ASP A 157 -19.61 -6.16 19.69
N GLY A 158 -18.34 -5.80 19.99
CA GLY A 158 -17.32 -6.75 20.47
C GLY A 158 -16.67 -7.62 19.39
N VAL A 159 -17.09 -7.48 18.12
CA VAL A 159 -16.50 -8.17 16.96
C VAL A 159 -15.57 -7.21 16.22
N PHE A 160 -14.38 -7.67 15.84
CA PHE A 160 -13.52 -6.98 14.89
C PHE A 160 -13.57 -7.70 13.54
N THR A 161 -14.17 -7.05 12.54
CA THR A 161 -14.23 -7.57 11.17
C THR A 161 -13.02 -7.06 10.40
N ALA A 162 -12.06 -7.94 10.16
CA ALA A 162 -10.82 -7.61 9.47
C ALA A 162 -10.99 -7.58 7.96
N ARG A 163 -10.44 -6.53 7.35
CA ARG A 163 -10.26 -6.35 5.91
C ARG A 163 -8.83 -6.64 5.47
N THR A 164 -7.85 -6.27 6.28
CA THR A 164 -6.42 -6.59 6.05
C THR A 164 -5.78 -7.23 7.27
N LEU A 165 -4.81 -8.11 7.04
CA LEU A 165 -4.02 -8.78 8.09
C LEU A 165 -2.55 -8.70 7.70
N TRP A 166 -1.73 -7.91 8.38
CA TRP A 166 -0.33 -7.70 8.03
C TRP A 166 0.62 -8.28 9.09
N PRO A 167 1.48 -9.26 8.78
CA PRO A 167 2.54 -9.70 9.67
C PRO A 167 3.54 -8.57 9.95
N GLU A 168 3.70 -8.19 11.21
CA GLU A 168 4.59 -7.08 11.55
C GLU A 168 6.06 -7.44 11.32
N ASP A 169 6.42 -8.73 11.23
CA ASP A 169 7.76 -9.20 10.86
C ASP A 169 8.09 -8.96 9.38
N PHE A 170 7.13 -8.55 8.55
CA PHE A 170 7.37 -8.11 7.18
C PHE A 170 7.87 -6.67 7.20
N ARG A 171 9.16 -6.52 7.46
CA ARG A 171 9.83 -5.25 7.69
C ARG A 171 11.22 -5.25 7.06
N LEU A 172 11.77 -4.05 6.83
CA LEU A 172 13.19 -3.93 6.54
C LEU A 172 14.00 -4.18 7.81
N ASP A 173 15.04 -4.99 7.69
CA ASP A 173 15.97 -5.24 8.78
C ASP A 173 17.32 -4.59 8.51
N SER A 174 17.73 -3.66 9.38
CA SER A 174 19.07 -3.08 9.33
C SER A 174 20.18 -4.12 9.54
N SER A 175 19.90 -5.29 10.12
CA SER A 175 20.83 -6.43 10.19
C SER A 175 20.68 -7.44 9.04
N ALA A 176 19.87 -7.17 8.02
CA ALA A 176 19.66 -8.07 6.89
C ALA A 176 20.97 -8.55 6.26
N PRO A 177 21.09 -9.83 5.85
CA PRO A 177 22.29 -10.32 5.19
C PRO A 177 22.61 -9.51 3.93
N LEU A 178 23.90 -9.37 3.66
CA LEU A 178 24.38 -8.70 2.45
C LEU A 178 24.62 -9.75 1.36
N GLN A 179 23.84 -9.68 0.28
CA GLN A 179 24.06 -10.44 -0.94
C GLN A 179 24.36 -9.45 -2.07
N ARG A 180 25.65 -9.14 -2.25
CA ARG A 180 26.05 -8.19 -3.28
C ARG A 180 25.70 -8.73 -4.66
N ILE A 181 25.06 -7.89 -5.46
CA ILE A 181 24.90 -8.07 -6.89
C ILE A 181 25.62 -6.93 -7.62
N GLU A 182 26.03 -7.18 -8.85
CA GLU A 182 26.48 -6.10 -9.72
C GLU A 182 25.33 -5.11 -9.96
N PRO A 183 25.59 -3.79 -10.01
CA PRO A 183 24.55 -2.78 -10.24
C PRO A 183 24.17 -2.71 -11.73
N THR A 184 23.86 -3.85 -12.34
CA THR A 184 23.47 -3.98 -13.74
C THR A 184 22.06 -4.56 -13.88
N PRO A 185 21.31 -4.21 -14.94
CA PRO A 185 20.00 -4.82 -15.22
C PRO A 185 20.05 -6.35 -15.27
N GLU A 186 21.13 -6.92 -15.83
CA GLU A 186 21.33 -8.37 -15.97
C GLU A 186 21.42 -9.06 -14.61
N ALA A 187 22.15 -8.47 -13.66
CA ALA A 187 22.31 -9.02 -12.32
C ALA A 187 21.00 -8.96 -11.52
N VAL A 188 20.23 -7.88 -11.63
CA VAL A 188 18.89 -7.77 -11.02
C VAL A 188 17.95 -8.83 -11.61
N ARG A 189 17.95 -9.03 -12.94
CA ARG A 189 17.16 -10.08 -13.59
C ARG A 189 17.59 -11.47 -13.13
N ALA A 190 18.88 -11.73 -13.01
CA ALA A 190 19.40 -13.01 -12.53
C ALA A 190 18.95 -13.28 -11.10
N LEU A 191 19.03 -12.28 -10.21
CA LEU A 191 18.55 -12.37 -8.83
C LEU A 191 17.08 -12.78 -8.76
N VAL A 192 16.20 -12.05 -9.45
CA VAL A 192 14.74 -12.29 -9.44
C VAL A 192 14.39 -13.68 -10.00
N ARG A 193 15.14 -14.16 -11.00
CA ARG A 193 14.91 -15.45 -11.66
C ARG A 193 15.55 -16.64 -10.95
N ALA A 194 16.41 -16.42 -9.95
CA ALA A 194 17.15 -17.49 -9.28
C ALA A 194 16.28 -18.35 -8.36
N GLU A 195 15.19 -17.78 -7.82
CA GLU A 195 14.34 -18.50 -6.87
C GLU A 195 13.53 -19.63 -7.54
N PRO A 196 13.58 -20.87 -7.04
CA PRO A 196 12.77 -21.97 -7.52
C PRO A 196 11.27 -21.64 -7.47
N ARG A 197 10.55 -21.87 -8.58
CA ARG A 197 9.12 -21.47 -8.73
C ARG A 197 8.89 -20.00 -8.35
N GLY A 198 9.88 -19.16 -8.65
CA GLY A 198 9.90 -17.73 -8.35
C GLY A 198 10.02 -17.36 -6.87
N GLY A 199 10.10 -18.34 -5.96
CA GLY A 199 10.11 -18.08 -4.52
C GLY A 199 8.72 -18.12 -3.89
N ALA A 200 7.73 -18.68 -4.59
CA ALA A 200 6.35 -18.63 -4.13
C ALA A 200 6.11 -19.33 -2.77
N GLN A 201 6.97 -20.29 -2.42
CA GLN A 201 6.93 -21.01 -1.15
C GLN A 201 8.03 -20.55 -0.17
N SER A 202 8.83 -19.57 -0.55
CA SER A 202 9.92 -19.06 0.29
C SER A 202 9.35 -18.25 1.47
N PRO A 203 9.99 -18.27 2.64
CA PRO A 203 9.65 -17.36 3.73
C PRO A 203 9.93 -15.91 3.31
N PHE A 204 9.31 -14.95 3.99
CA PHE A 204 9.70 -13.55 3.85
C PHE A 204 11.17 -13.39 4.24
N ALA A 205 11.92 -12.67 3.41
CA ALA A 205 13.31 -12.34 3.66
C ALA A 205 13.61 -10.92 3.20
N ALA A 206 14.33 -10.16 4.05
CA ALA A 206 14.93 -8.89 3.67
C ALA A 206 16.43 -9.11 3.44
N ILE A 207 16.94 -8.67 2.29
CA ILE A 207 18.34 -8.85 1.88
C ILE A 207 18.86 -7.52 1.39
N THR A 208 20.07 -7.15 1.83
CA THR A 208 20.76 -5.96 1.31
C THR A 208 21.52 -6.35 0.05
N LEU A 209 21.22 -5.69 -1.06
CA LEU A 209 21.84 -5.99 -2.37
C LEU A 209 23.04 -5.10 -2.68
N TRP A 210 23.03 -3.87 -2.17
CA TRP A 210 24.05 -2.87 -2.45
C TRP A 210 24.06 -1.78 -1.37
N GLU A 211 25.23 -1.20 -1.14
CA GLU A 211 25.42 -0.07 -0.22
C GLU A 211 26.41 0.92 -0.82
N ARG A 212 26.08 2.22 -0.75
CA ARG A 212 27.01 3.29 -1.19
C ARG A 212 28.28 3.33 -0.35
N SER A 213 28.14 3.10 0.95
CA SER A 213 29.23 3.13 1.92
C SER A 213 29.19 1.83 2.75
N PRO A 214 29.82 0.76 2.25
CA PRO A 214 29.91 -0.52 2.95
C PRO A 214 30.36 -0.34 4.40
N GLY A 215 29.72 -1.04 5.34
CA GLY A 215 30.09 -1.00 6.76
C GLY A 215 29.69 0.27 7.51
N SER A 216 29.09 1.26 6.84
CA SER A 216 28.39 2.34 7.56
C SER A 216 27.15 1.77 8.24
N ALA A 217 26.89 2.20 9.49
CA ALA A 217 25.69 1.77 10.20
C ALA A 217 24.45 2.09 9.35
N ARG A 218 23.62 1.07 9.08
CA ARG A 218 22.38 1.15 8.31
C ARG A 218 21.31 1.93 9.07
N ARG A 219 21.47 3.25 9.07
CA ARG A 219 20.54 4.20 9.70
C ARG A 219 19.34 4.42 8.78
N TRP A 220 18.44 3.45 8.78
CA TRP A 220 17.26 3.49 7.91
C TRP A 220 16.03 4.08 8.59
N ASP A 221 16.02 4.23 9.92
CA ASP A 221 14.92 4.81 10.67
C ASP A 221 14.42 6.14 10.07
N GLY A 222 13.15 6.14 9.66
CA GLY A 222 12.50 7.28 9.04
C GLY A 222 13.05 7.65 7.67
N ALA A 223 14.00 6.91 7.10
CA ALA A 223 14.58 7.21 5.80
C ALA A 223 13.52 7.09 4.70
N PRO A 224 13.46 8.06 3.77
CA PRO A 224 12.55 8.00 2.64
C PRO A 224 12.94 6.86 1.69
N VAL A 225 11.93 6.21 1.11
CA VAL A 225 12.13 5.13 0.15
C VAL A 225 11.46 5.43 -1.18
N LEU A 226 12.08 4.92 -2.24
CA LEU A 226 11.42 4.62 -3.50
C LEU A 226 11.57 3.12 -3.72
N ALA A 227 10.47 2.43 -3.96
CA ALA A 227 10.49 0.99 -4.16
C ALA A 227 9.62 0.62 -5.36
N VAL A 228 9.86 -0.58 -5.86
CA VAL A 228 9.05 -1.18 -6.92
C VAL A 228 8.60 -2.55 -6.46
N ILE A 229 7.32 -2.83 -6.65
CA ILE A 229 6.78 -4.19 -6.50
C ILE A 229 6.91 -4.86 -7.84
N LEU A 230 7.48 -6.06 -7.86
CA LEU A 230 7.58 -6.94 -9.01
C LEU A 230 6.84 -8.24 -8.71
N ASN A 231 5.71 -8.44 -9.38
CA ASN A 231 4.92 -9.65 -9.27
C ASN A 231 4.96 -10.41 -10.59
N GLY A 232 5.11 -11.73 -10.53
CA GLY A 232 5.02 -12.59 -11.71
C GLY A 232 3.60 -12.67 -12.29
N ALA A 233 3.49 -13.25 -13.49
CA ALA A 233 2.20 -13.56 -14.10
C ALA A 233 1.40 -14.52 -13.23
N GLN A 234 0.09 -14.29 -13.12
CA GLN A 234 -0.76 -14.94 -12.14
C GLN A 234 -1.79 -15.84 -12.84
N GLY A 235 -2.12 -16.96 -12.20
CA GLY A 235 -3.18 -17.85 -12.67
C GLY A 235 -4.56 -17.49 -12.13
N ASP A 236 -4.66 -16.46 -11.27
CA ASP A 236 -5.88 -16.02 -10.60
C ASP A 236 -6.23 -14.54 -10.83
N ASP A 237 -5.43 -13.83 -11.63
CA ASP A 237 -5.68 -12.47 -12.13
C ASP A 237 -5.44 -12.48 -13.64
N ASP A 238 -6.53 -12.50 -14.41
CA ASP A 238 -6.48 -12.54 -15.87
C ASP A 238 -5.97 -11.20 -16.46
N GLU A 239 -5.86 -10.14 -15.64
CA GLU A 239 -5.38 -8.83 -16.09
C GLU A 239 -3.85 -8.71 -16.07
N ALA A 240 -3.13 -9.68 -15.47
CA ALA A 240 -1.70 -9.60 -15.19
C ALA A 240 -0.84 -10.69 -15.88
N HIS A 241 -1.20 -11.12 -17.10
CA HIS A 241 -0.46 -12.16 -17.84
C HIS A 241 1.05 -11.89 -18.06
N GLY A 242 1.48 -10.63 -18.02
CA GLY A 242 2.90 -10.21 -18.11
C GLY A 242 3.60 -9.99 -16.77
N GLY A 243 2.91 -10.18 -15.65
CA GLY A 243 3.32 -9.72 -14.32
C GLY A 243 2.85 -8.29 -14.01
N HIS A 244 3.01 -7.87 -12.75
CA HIS A 244 2.57 -6.58 -12.24
C HIS A 244 3.74 -5.78 -11.67
N PHE A 245 3.87 -4.53 -12.09
CA PHE A 245 4.85 -3.56 -11.58
C PHE A 245 4.11 -2.36 -11.01
N ALA A 246 4.39 -2.02 -9.75
CA ALA A 246 3.83 -0.83 -9.10
C ALA A 246 4.91 -0.02 -8.39
N LEU A 247 4.81 1.31 -8.47
CA LEU A 247 5.68 2.22 -7.73
C LEU A 247 5.19 2.40 -6.30
N VAL A 248 6.14 2.37 -5.38
CA VAL A 248 5.90 2.51 -3.95
C VAL A 248 6.75 3.63 -3.36
N THR A 249 6.15 4.50 -2.56
CA THR A 249 6.89 5.54 -1.83
C THR A 249 6.50 5.55 -0.35
N GLY A 250 7.47 5.90 0.50
CA GLY A 250 7.24 5.85 1.94
C GLY A 250 8.43 6.27 2.77
N ARG A 251 8.36 5.93 4.06
CA ARG A 251 9.48 6.03 4.99
C ARG A 251 9.57 4.76 5.79
N VAL A 252 10.78 4.25 5.97
CA VAL A 252 11.02 3.12 6.85
C VAL A 252 10.56 3.49 8.27
N GLY A 253 9.80 2.61 8.92
CA GLY A 253 9.38 2.78 10.31
C GLY A 253 10.59 3.06 11.22
N ALA A 254 10.41 3.98 12.17
CA ALA A 254 11.46 4.36 13.12
C ALA A 254 11.17 3.77 14.50
N ALA A 255 12.18 3.75 15.37
CA ALA A 255 11.93 3.44 16.78
C ALA A 255 10.82 4.35 17.37
N GLY A 256 9.88 3.76 18.09
CA GLY A 256 8.76 4.49 18.72
C GLY A 256 7.61 4.88 17.78
N THR A 257 7.68 4.59 16.47
CA THR A 257 6.51 4.72 15.59
C THR A 257 5.67 3.44 15.61
N PRO A 258 4.33 3.53 15.57
CA PRO A 258 3.48 2.35 15.42
C PRO A 258 3.89 1.47 14.21
N GLY A 259 3.94 0.14 14.41
CA GLY A 259 4.56 -0.83 13.49
C GLY A 259 6.03 -1.12 13.79
N GLY A 260 6.70 -0.23 14.53
CA GLY A 260 8.08 -0.41 15.00
C GLY A 260 9.16 -0.06 13.97
N PRO A 261 10.44 -0.22 14.35
CA PRO A 261 11.57 0.02 13.45
C PRO A 261 11.52 -0.95 12.26
N GLY A 262 11.79 -0.42 11.07
CA GLY A 262 11.78 -1.20 9.83
C GLY A 262 10.42 -1.36 9.15
N ALA A 263 9.32 -0.94 9.80
CA ALA A 263 7.97 -1.14 9.27
C ALA A 263 7.78 -0.51 7.88
N ILE A 264 6.99 -1.19 7.03
CA ILE A 264 6.77 -0.81 5.62
C ILE A 264 5.28 -0.76 5.23
N ASN A 265 4.40 -1.20 6.12
CA ASN A 265 2.99 -1.47 5.83
C ASN A 265 2.20 -0.22 5.43
N ASP A 266 2.65 0.96 5.84
CA ASP A 266 2.02 2.26 5.57
C ASP A 266 2.56 2.96 4.31
N TRP A 267 3.48 2.33 3.55
CA TRP A 267 3.99 2.89 2.30
C TRP A 267 2.88 2.98 1.26
N ILE A 268 2.83 4.06 0.48
CA ILE A 268 1.85 4.20 -0.60
C ILE A 268 2.32 3.38 -1.79
N THR A 269 1.51 2.41 -2.17
CA THR A 269 1.58 1.74 -3.47
C THR A 269 0.65 2.45 -4.44
N ASN A 270 1.07 2.56 -5.69
CA ASN A 270 0.30 3.18 -6.75
C ASN A 270 -0.10 2.07 -7.71
N ASN A 271 -1.31 1.52 -7.54
CA ASN A 271 -1.83 0.46 -8.40
C ASN A 271 -2.79 1.03 -9.47
N PHE A 272 -2.62 0.58 -10.70
CA PHE A 272 -3.55 0.85 -11.79
C PHE A 272 -4.17 -0.47 -12.25
N TYR A 273 -5.48 -0.45 -12.35
CA TYR A 273 -6.34 -1.51 -12.87
C TYR A 273 -7.42 -0.83 -13.71
N THR A 274 -8.14 -1.60 -14.53
CA THR A 274 -9.25 -1.02 -15.28
C THR A 274 -10.25 -0.33 -14.34
N LEU A 275 -10.74 0.85 -14.75
CA LEU A 275 -11.81 1.55 -14.05
C LEU A 275 -13.20 1.14 -14.54
N ASP A 276 -13.25 0.34 -15.61
CA ASP A 276 -14.47 0.02 -16.34
C ASP A 276 -15.07 -1.34 -15.97
N ALA A 277 -14.42 -2.08 -15.06
CA ALA A 277 -14.90 -3.34 -14.54
C ALA A 277 -14.55 -3.51 -13.06
N GLU A 278 -15.41 -4.20 -12.32
CA GLU A 278 -15.06 -4.73 -11.01
C GLU A 278 -14.28 -6.03 -11.22
N SER A 279 -13.01 -6.05 -10.83
CA SER A 279 -12.20 -7.28 -10.85
C SER A 279 -12.80 -8.34 -9.92
N GLU A 280 -12.52 -9.61 -10.19
CA GLU A 280 -12.84 -10.78 -9.37
C GLU A 280 -12.33 -10.68 -7.91
N LYS A 281 -11.37 -9.78 -7.68
CA LYS A 281 -10.80 -9.47 -6.36
C LYS A 281 -11.28 -8.13 -5.80
N GLY A 282 -12.25 -7.44 -6.42
CA GLY A 282 -12.79 -6.16 -5.94
C GLY A 282 -11.78 -5.01 -5.94
N ILE A 283 -10.74 -5.10 -6.77
CA ILE A 283 -9.65 -4.10 -6.80
C ILE A 283 -10.16 -2.80 -7.42
N ILE A 284 -9.91 -1.68 -6.74
CA ILE A 284 -10.08 -0.34 -7.27
C ILE A 284 -8.70 0.26 -7.53
N ALA A 285 -8.50 0.84 -8.70
CA ALA A 285 -7.24 1.53 -9.00
C ALA A 285 -7.06 2.74 -8.08
N ALA A 286 -5.97 2.77 -7.31
CA ALA A 286 -5.77 3.75 -6.26
C ALA A 286 -4.32 3.98 -5.85
N MET A 287 -4.11 5.11 -5.19
CA MET A 287 -3.04 5.21 -4.20
C MET A 287 -3.55 4.55 -2.92
N LEU A 288 -2.84 3.55 -2.40
CA LEU A 288 -3.25 2.80 -1.21
C LEU A 288 -2.04 2.35 -0.37
N PRO A 289 -2.19 2.20 0.95
CA PRO A 289 -1.14 1.62 1.79
C PRO A 289 -0.71 0.21 1.35
N LEU A 290 0.54 -0.16 1.62
CA LEU A 290 1.13 -1.44 1.21
C LEU A 290 0.42 -2.63 1.87
N ASP A 291 -0.06 -2.49 3.11
CA ASP A 291 -0.90 -3.51 3.76
C ASP A 291 -2.23 -3.70 3.03
N ASN A 292 -2.86 -2.63 2.55
CA ASN A 292 -4.06 -2.69 1.75
C ASN A 292 -3.77 -3.38 0.41
N TYR A 293 -2.71 -2.96 -0.28
CA TYR A 293 -2.33 -3.52 -1.56
C TYR A 293 -2.00 -5.02 -1.52
N LEU A 294 -1.20 -5.49 -0.55
CA LEU A 294 -0.74 -6.88 -0.50
C LEU A 294 -1.63 -7.82 0.35
N ALA A 295 -2.32 -7.29 1.36
CA ALA A 295 -2.93 -8.09 2.41
C ALA A 295 -4.42 -7.83 2.63
N ASP A 296 -5.08 -7.07 1.75
CA ASP A 296 -6.53 -6.95 1.74
C ASP A 296 -7.20 -8.22 1.16
N LEU A 297 -8.26 -8.67 1.84
CA LEU A 297 -8.96 -9.91 1.53
C LEU A 297 -9.94 -9.82 0.35
N ASN A 298 -10.37 -8.61 -0.02
CA ASN A 298 -11.44 -8.31 -0.98
C ASN A 298 -11.09 -7.17 -1.96
N SER A 299 -9.85 -6.71 -1.95
CA SER A 299 -9.32 -5.69 -2.87
C SER A 299 -7.80 -5.69 -2.92
N GLY A 300 -7.21 -6.69 -2.28
CA GLY A 300 -5.78 -6.88 -2.17
C GLY A 300 -5.36 -8.14 -2.86
N GLN A 301 -4.08 -8.14 -3.13
CA GLN A 301 -3.38 -9.17 -3.83
C GLN A 301 -3.13 -10.42 -2.95
N ALA A 302 -3.94 -10.60 -1.88
CA ALA A 302 -3.98 -11.71 -0.90
C ALA A 302 -2.71 -12.55 -0.82
N TRP A 303 -1.57 -11.88 -0.59
CA TRP A 303 -0.23 -12.45 -0.61
C TRP A 303 0.23 -12.99 -1.96
N TYR A 304 0.35 -12.11 -2.95
CA TYR A 304 0.99 -12.45 -4.20
C TYR A 304 2.35 -13.09 -3.96
N ARG A 305 2.55 -14.19 -4.67
CA ARG A 305 3.76 -14.97 -4.62
C ARG A 305 3.99 -15.60 -6.00
N PRO A 306 5.14 -15.35 -6.64
CA PRO A 306 6.27 -14.58 -6.12
C PRO A 306 6.10 -13.06 -6.24
N SER A 307 6.48 -12.36 -5.18
CA SER A 307 6.50 -10.89 -5.12
C SER A 307 7.82 -10.42 -4.57
N TYR A 308 8.54 -9.62 -5.33
CA TYR A 308 9.72 -8.91 -4.86
C TYR A 308 9.37 -7.46 -4.63
N LEU A 309 9.76 -6.93 -3.47
CA LEU A 309 9.78 -5.49 -3.21
C LEU A 309 11.24 -5.04 -3.28
N ILE A 310 11.63 -4.43 -4.40
CA ILE A 310 12.99 -3.88 -4.56
C ILE A 310 12.97 -2.45 -4.01
N VAL A 311 13.77 -2.20 -2.96
CA VAL A 311 13.73 -0.95 -2.20
C VAL A 311 15.04 -0.17 -2.36
N ALA A 312 14.93 1.09 -2.76
CA ALA A 312 15.99 2.08 -2.63
C ALA A 312 15.74 2.93 -1.36
N VAL A 313 16.56 2.73 -0.34
CA VAL A 313 16.57 3.58 0.86
C VAL A 313 17.40 4.84 0.58
N LEU A 314 16.77 6.01 0.63
CA LEU A 314 17.33 7.27 0.16
C LEU A 314 17.77 8.16 1.33
N LYS A 315 18.85 8.94 1.14
CA LYS A 315 19.29 9.95 2.11
C LYS A 315 18.30 11.12 2.25
N ARG A 316 17.58 11.46 1.18
CA ARG A 316 16.66 12.61 1.10
C ARG A 316 15.43 12.25 0.28
N LYS A 317 14.27 12.80 0.64
CA LYS A 317 12.99 12.48 0.01
C LYS A 317 12.79 13.05 -1.40
N ARG A 318 13.70 13.90 -1.89
CA ARG A 318 13.53 14.72 -3.11
C ARG A 318 13.02 13.95 -4.34
N VAL A 319 13.58 12.76 -4.61
CA VAL A 319 13.21 11.95 -5.78
C VAL A 319 11.89 11.22 -5.53
N ALA A 320 11.76 10.55 -4.38
CA ALA A 320 10.52 9.87 -4.01
C ALA A 320 9.32 10.83 -3.99
N SER A 321 9.50 12.06 -3.50
CA SER A 321 8.47 13.09 -3.51
C SER A 321 8.10 13.55 -4.93
N GLN A 322 9.08 13.69 -5.84
CA GLN A 322 8.76 14.06 -7.22
C GLN A 322 7.98 12.95 -7.94
N VAL A 323 8.40 11.70 -7.78
CA VAL A 323 7.72 10.53 -8.35
C VAL A 323 6.29 10.41 -7.81
N GLN A 324 6.11 10.52 -6.50
CA GLN A 324 4.77 10.46 -5.90
C GLN A 324 3.89 11.62 -6.37
N GLY A 325 4.43 12.84 -6.49
CA GLY A 325 3.68 13.98 -7.02
C GLY A 325 3.24 13.78 -8.46
N ALA A 326 4.11 13.21 -9.32
CA ALA A 326 3.73 12.86 -10.69
C ALA A 326 2.59 11.83 -10.73
N LEU A 327 2.64 10.80 -9.87
CA LEU A 327 1.60 9.78 -9.76
C LEU A 327 0.25 10.37 -9.35
N GLU A 328 0.23 11.29 -8.38
CA GLU A 328 -0.99 11.96 -7.92
C GLU A 328 -1.70 12.71 -9.05
N ARG A 329 -0.93 13.36 -9.93
CA ARG A 329 -1.47 14.02 -11.13
C ARG A 329 -2.00 13.01 -12.14
N THR A 330 -1.25 11.93 -12.38
CA THR A 330 -1.66 10.84 -13.27
C THR A 330 -2.98 10.24 -12.81
N TYR A 331 -3.19 10.02 -11.50
CA TYR A 331 -4.46 9.51 -10.98
C TYR A 331 -5.64 10.43 -11.27
N ASN A 332 -5.50 11.74 -11.10
CA ASN A 332 -6.58 12.67 -11.44
C ASN A 332 -7.00 12.57 -12.91
N GLN A 333 -6.05 12.31 -13.82
CA GLN A 333 -6.33 12.14 -15.23
C GLN A 333 -6.87 10.73 -15.54
N PHE A 334 -6.38 9.72 -14.81
CA PHE A 334 -6.83 8.34 -14.91
C PHE A 334 -8.30 8.19 -14.51
N TYR A 335 -8.72 8.74 -13.36
CA TYR A 335 -10.13 8.74 -12.93
C TYR A 335 -11.07 9.50 -13.87
N ARG A 336 -10.53 10.29 -14.81
CA ARG A 336 -11.31 11.01 -15.83
C ARG A 336 -11.29 10.31 -17.18
N HIS A 337 -10.74 9.09 -17.26
CA HIS A 337 -10.52 8.35 -18.50
C HIS A 337 -9.72 9.12 -19.56
N GLN A 338 -8.86 10.06 -19.15
CA GLN A 338 -7.94 10.72 -20.09
C GLN A 338 -6.72 9.84 -20.41
N LEU A 339 -6.40 8.93 -19.49
CA LEU A 339 -5.49 7.81 -19.69
C LEU A 339 -6.34 6.55 -19.70
N LEU A 340 -6.47 5.93 -20.87
CA LEU A 340 -7.21 4.68 -21.02
C LEU A 340 -6.33 3.51 -20.57
N TYR A 341 -6.88 2.68 -19.68
CA TYR A 341 -6.24 1.45 -19.27
C TYR A 341 -6.32 0.42 -20.41
N ASP A 342 -5.19 -0.19 -20.74
CA ASP A 342 -5.11 -1.26 -21.74
C ASP A 342 -4.22 -2.36 -21.20
N HIS A 343 -4.76 -3.58 -21.04
CA HIS A 343 -4.05 -4.69 -20.39
C HIS A 343 -2.70 -5.02 -21.03
N ALA A 344 -2.56 -4.81 -22.34
CA ALA A 344 -1.35 -5.16 -23.07
C ALA A 344 -0.31 -4.03 -23.09
N THR A 345 -0.75 -2.79 -23.28
CA THR A 345 0.13 -1.67 -23.65
C THR A 345 0.10 -0.50 -22.67
N MET A 346 -0.96 -0.36 -21.87
CA MET A 346 -1.15 0.71 -20.89
C MET A 346 -1.69 0.18 -19.55
N ASN A 347 -1.07 -0.89 -19.06
CA ASN A 347 -1.36 -1.47 -17.74
C ASN A 347 -0.56 -0.77 -16.63
N CYS A 348 -0.69 -1.25 -15.39
CA CYS A 348 0.04 -0.69 -14.23
C CYS A 348 1.54 -0.51 -14.47
N THR A 349 2.18 -1.50 -15.13
CA THR A 349 3.60 -1.46 -15.45
C THR A 349 3.91 -0.33 -16.41
N SER A 350 3.20 -0.25 -17.55
CA SER A 350 3.43 0.78 -18.55
C SER A 350 3.18 2.18 -18.00
N ILE A 351 2.09 2.38 -17.26
CA ILE A 351 1.74 3.66 -16.65
C ILE A 351 2.83 4.08 -15.65
N SER A 352 3.22 3.17 -14.76
CA SER A 352 4.28 3.41 -13.78
C SER A 352 5.61 3.75 -14.42
N VAL A 353 6.01 3.04 -15.47
CA VAL A 353 7.27 3.30 -16.19
C VAL A 353 7.22 4.63 -16.95
N ASN A 354 6.09 4.97 -17.56
CA ASN A 354 5.93 6.25 -18.26
C ASN A 354 6.01 7.45 -17.30
N VAL A 355 5.57 7.32 -16.05
CA VAL A 355 5.79 8.36 -15.04
C VAL A 355 7.28 8.59 -14.73
N LEU A 356 8.13 7.56 -14.88
CA LEU A 356 9.57 7.66 -14.63
C LEU A 356 10.38 8.17 -15.82
N ARG A 357 9.80 8.20 -17.02
CA ARG A 357 10.45 8.59 -18.28
C ARG A 357 10.42 10.10 -18.46
#